data_AF-A0A063BDW1-F1
#
_entry.id   AF-A0A063BDW1-F1
#
_cell.length_a   1.000
_cell.length_b   1.000
_cell.length_c   1.000
_cell.angle_alpha   90.00
_cell.angle_beta   90.00
_cell.angle_gamma   90.00
#
_symmetry.space_group_name_H-M   'P 1'
#
loop_
_entity.id
_entity.type
_entity.pdbx_description
1 polymer ?
#
loop_
_entity_poly.entity_id
_entity_poly.type
_entity_poly.pdbx_seq_one_letter_code
_entity_poly.pdbx_strand_id
1 'polypeptide(L)'
;MIEVEVNHSERLGPPRNQGRRPTCLVFTTSDLNAFANATAHLSVEFLCHHAAKAEESWEPGDGFTVDQVFTAVASPGQPEENIYPYRPDSQDAPLQAPPSGLMPLYRSPSNTRALALSEVTALVRQGRAVGVVIAVTKSLFYPRDGIVEFDPYVIPDQFHAMVAMGVGTHRMTNETHIYLRNSWGAGWGNQGHAWVPERHLQLHMQEGFAV
;
A
#
# COMPACT_ATOMS: atom_id res chain seq x y z
N MET A 1 -1.88 24.90 0.50
CA MET A 1 -1.79 24.32 -0.87
C MET A 1 -0.40 23.72 -1.05
N ILE A 2 -0.31 22.50 -1.59
CA ILE A 2 0.96 21.81 -1.84
C ILE A 2 1.50 22.23 -3.21
N GLU A 3 2.77 22.61 -3.26
CA GLU A 3 3.58 22.69 -4.46
C GLU A 3 4.18 21.32 -4.74
N VAL A 4 3.77 20.69 -5.85
CA VAL A 4 4.17 19.33 -6.18
C VAL A 4 5.59 19.33 -6.76
N GLU A 5 6.48 18.54 -6.17
CA GLU A 5 7.83 18.29 -6.67
C GLU A 5 7.83 17.10 -7.65
N VAL A 6 7.28 15.96 -7.21
CA VAL A 6 7.06 14.77 -8.04
C VAL A 6 5.71 14.13 -7.72
N ASN A 7 5.05 13.56 -8.73
CA ASN A 7 3.83 12.77 -8.56
C ASN A 7 3.78 11.65 -9.59
N HIS A 8 3.76 10.40 -9.11
CA HIS A 8 3.72 9.19 -9.94
C HIS A 8 2.34 8.51 -9.94
N SER A 9 1.29 9.16 -9.42
CA SER A 9 -0.04 8.57 -9.26
C SER A 9 -0.65 8.06 -10.55
N GLU A 10 -0.37 8.71 -11.69
CA GLU A 10 -0.89 8.32 -13.01
C GLU A 10 -0.36 6.98 -13.50
N ARG A 11 0.74 6.47 -12.91
CA ARG A 11 1.30 5.14 -13.26
C ARG A 11 0.53 3.98 -12.65
N LEU A 12 -0.39 4.25 -11.72
CA LEU A 12 -1.32 3.26 -11.19
C LEU A 12 -2.74 3.58 -11.64
N GLY A 13 -3.54 2.53 -11.75
CA GLY A 13 -4.96 2.63 -12.08
C GLY A 13 -5.77 3.33 -10.98
N PRO A 14 -7.11 3.33 -11.08
CA PRO A 14 -7.97 3.93 -10.07
C PRO A 14 -7.70 3.36 -8.67
N PRO A 15 -7.94 4.12 -7.59
CA PRO A 15 -7.75 3.63 -6.23
C PRO A 15 -8.62 2.39 -5.96
N ARG A 16 -8.06 1.41 -5.25
CA ARG A 16 -8.73 0.15 -4.91
C ARG A 16 -9.32 0.19 -3.50
N ASN A 17 -10.18 -0.77 -3.18
CA ASN A 17 -10.85 -0.84 -1.88
C ASN A 17 -10.72 -2.24 -1.26
N GLN A 18 -10.03 -2.34 -0.12
CA GLN A 18 -9.87 -3.57 0.65
C GLN A 18 -11.13 -3.96 1.42
N GLY A 19 -12.11 -3.06 1.54
CA GLY A 19 -13.32 -3.28 2.32
C GLY A 19 -13.00 -3.57 3.78
N ARG A 20 -13.66 -4.60 4.32
CA ARG A 20 -13.56 -4.98 5.74
C ARG A 20 -12.45 -5.98 6.03
N ARG A 21 -11.76 -6.49 5.01
CA ARG A 21 -10.67 -7.46 5.17
C ARG A 21 -9.37 -6.72 5.50
N PRO A 22 -8.57 -7.19 6.47
CA PRO A 22 -7.28 -6.59 6.84
C PRO A 22 -6.17 -6.91 5.82
N THR A 23 -6.37 -6.49 4.58
CA THR A 23 -5.52 -6.84 3.42
C THR A 23 -4.65 -5.67 2.94
N CYS A 24 -4.48 -4.62 3.76
CA CYS A 24 -3.77 -3.40 3.37
C CYS A 24 -2.34 -3.65 2.88
N LEU A 25 -1.58 -4.54 3.53
CA LEU A 25 -0.24 -4.94 3.11
C LEU A 25 -0.23 -5.65 1.75
N VAL A 26 -1.24 -6.49 1.49
CA VAL A 26 -1.39 -7.20 0.22
C VAL A 26 -1.76 -6.22 -0.91
N PHE A 27 -2.68 -5.28 -0.66
CA PHE A 27 -3.01 -4.20 -1.61
C PHE A 27 -1.80 -3.32 -1.92
N THR A 28 -1.09 -2.87 -0.88
CA THR A 28 0.10 -2.02 -1.03
C THR A 28 1.17 -2.74 -1.85
N THR A 29 1.49 -3.98 -1.51
CA THR A 29 2.50 -4.75 -2.25
C THR A 29 2.08 -5.07 -3.67
N SER A 30 0.79 -5.35 -3.90
CA SER A 30 0.24 -5.56 -5.23
C SER A 30 0.33 -4.29 -6.11
N ASP A 31 0.05 -3.11 -5.55
CA ASP A 31 0.22 -1.84 -6.25
C ASP A 31 1.71 -1.57 -6.56
N LEU A 32 2.63 -1.86 -5.63
CA LEU A 32 4.07 -1.74 -5.88
C LEU A 32 4.54 -2.69 -7.00
N ASN A 33 4.09 -3.95 -6.99
CA ASN A 33 4.43 -4.94 -8.01
C ASN A 33 3.90 -4.53 -9.39
N ALA A 34 2.66 -4.02 -9.44
CA ALA A 34 2.07 -3.48 -10.68
C ALA A 34 2.86 -2.26 -11.20
N PHE A 35 3.25 -1.35 -10.29
CA PHE A 35 4.05 -0.17 -10.62
C PHE A 35 5.43 -0.54 -11.19
N ALA A 36 6.10 -1.53 -10.57
CA ALA A 36 7.41 -2.02 -10.98
C ALA A 36 7.37 -2.72 -12.35
N ASN A 37 6.32 -3.49 -12.61
CA ASN A 37 6.11 -4.19 -13.89
C ASN A 37 5.41 -3.34 -14.96
N ALA A 38 5.07 -2.08 -14.65
CA ALA A 38 4.34 -1.18 -15.54
C ALA A 38 3.08 -1.81 -16.16
N THR A 39 2.29 -2.48 -15.31
CA THR A 39 1.08 -3.22 -15.70
C THR A 39 -0.16 -2.71 -14.96
N ALA A 40 -1.33 -3.20 -15.37
CA ALA A 40 -2.59 -2.95 -14.69
C ALA A 40 -2.59 -3.55 -13.27
N HIS A 41 -3.70 -3.38 -12.54
CA HIS A 41 -3.82 -3.98 -11.22
C HIS A 41 -3.59 -5.49 -11.27
N LEU A 42 -2.81 -5.98 -10.31
CA LEU A 42 -2.54 -7.39 -10.09
C LEU A 42 -3.45 -7.94 -9.00
N SER A 43 -3.77 -9.24 -9.10
CA SER A 43 -4.73 -9.93 -8.24
C SER A 43 -4.30 -9.93 -6.78
N VAL A 44 -4.98 -9.12 -5.96
CA VAL A 44 -4.82 -9.15 -4.50
C VAL A 44 -5.24 -10.50 -3.94
N GLU A 45 -6.31 -11.09 -4.45
CA GLU A 45 -6.82 -12.37 -3.93
C GLU A 45 -5.81 -13.50 -4.09
N PHE A 46 -5.14 -13.54 -5.24
CA PHE A 46 -4.11 -14.55 -5.50
C PHE A 46 -2.92 -14.38 -4.55
N LEU A 47 -2.51 -13.13 -4.30
CA LEU A 47 -1.43 -12.86 -3.35
C LEU A 47 -1.83 -13.16 -1.91
N CYS A 48 -3.07 -12.85 -1.50
CA CYS A 48 -3.60 -13.24 -0.20
C CYS A 48 -3.47 -14.74 0.03
N HIS A 49 -3.87 -15.56 -0.96
CA HIS A 49 -3.75 -17.01 -0.85
C HIS A 49 -2.31 -17.47 -0.61
N HIS A 50 -1.38 -16.99 -1.45
CA HIS A 50 0.02 -17.41 -1.34
C HIS A 50 0.72 -16.84 -0.10
N ALA A 51 0.32 -15.65 0.37
CA ALA A 51 0.83 -15.06 1.60
C ALA A 51 0.31 -15.81 2.83
N ALA A 52 -0.98 -16.17 2.87
CA ALA A 52 -1.57 -16.96 3.94
C ALA A 52 -0.94 -18.36 4.04
N LYS A 53 -0.48 -18.92 2.91
CA LYS A 53 0.23 -20.21 2.88
C LYS A 53 1.72 -20.12 3.20
N ALA A 54 2.30 -18.92 3.28
CA ALA A 54 3.70 -18.75 3.62
C ALA A 54 3.97 -19.12 5.10
N GLU A 55 2.96 -19.04 5.96
CA GLU A 55 3.00 -19.43 7.36
C GLU A 55 1.76 -20.26 7.73
N GLU A 56 1.93 -21.36 8.45
CA GLU A 56 0.83 -22.30 8.73
C GLU A 56 -0.24 -21.77 9.70
N SER A 57 0.00 -20.62 10.34
CA SER A 57 -0.85 -20.08 11.42
C SER A 57 -1.84 -19.00 10.99
N TRP A 58 -1.94 -18.65 9.71
CA TRP A 58 -2.87 -17.60 9.27
C TRP A 58 -4.33 -18.06 9.36
N GLU A 59 -5.20 -17.25 9.98
CA GLU A 59 -6.63 -17.52 10.10
C GLU A 59 -7.50 -16.43 9.44
N PRO A 60 -8.73 -16.75 9.00
CA PRO A 60 -9.65 -15.75 8.45
C PRO A 60 -9.91 -14.60 9.43
N GLY A 61 -9.60 -13.38 8.97
CA GLY A 61 -9.69 -12.17 9.79
C GLY A 61 -8.34 -11.66 10.30
N ASP A 62 -7.27 -12.43 10.12
CA ASP A 62 -5.91 -11.96 10.37
C ASP A 62 -5.42 -11.02 9.27
N GLY A 63 -4.61 -10.05 9.69
CA GLY A 63 -3.76 -9.32 8.77
C GLY A 63 -2.66 -10.21 8.16
N PHE A 64 -1.79 -9.58 7.37
CA PHE A 64 -0.62 -10.25 6.81
C PHE A 64 0.65 -9.61 7.37
N THR A 65 1.74 -10.37 7.46
CA THR A 65 3.06 -9.81 7.76
C THR A 65 3.76 -9.37 6.48
N VAL A 66 4.75 -8.47 6.59
CA VAL A 66 5.58 -8.07 5.43
C VAL A 66 6.26 -9.30 4.81
N ASP A 67 6.76 -10.21 5.64
CA ASP A 67 7.51 -11.39 5.19
C ASP A 67 6.62 -12.41 4.44
N GLN A 68 5.37 -12.60 4.88
CA GLN A 68 4.37 -13.41 4.16
C GLN A 68 4.11 -12.85 2.76
N VAL A 69 3.86 -11.54 2.64
CA VAL A 69 3.54 -10.91 1.36
C VAL A 69 4.77 -10.84 0.46
N PHE A 70 5.96 -10.64 1.02
CA PHE A 70 7.24 -10.69 0.30
C PHE A 70 7.51 -12.06 -0.31
N THR A 71 7.26 -13.11 0.46
CA THR A 71 7.38 -14.49 -0.03
C THR A 71 6.47 -14.71 -1.23
N ALA A 72 5.19 -14.33 -1.10
CA ALA A 72 4.19 -14.52 -2.13
C ALA A 72 4.47 -13.70 -3.41
N VAL A 73 4.93 -12.44 -3.30
CA VAL A 73 5.17 -11.57 -4.45
C VAL A 73 6.46 -11.95 -5.21
N ALA A 74 7.45 -12.50 -4.49
CA ALA A 74 8.68 -13.02 -5.09
C ALA A 74 8.42 -14.34 -5.83
N SER A 75 7.61 -15.22 -5.24
CA SER A 75 7.21 -16.48 -5.86
C SER A 75 5.91 -17.01 -5.22
N PRO A 76 4.83 -17.19 -6.00
CA PRO A 76 4.79 -17.18 -7.47
C PRO A 76 4.57 -15.80 -8.12
N GLY A 77 4.33 -14.74 -7.35
CA GLY A 77 3.84 -13.46 -7.86
C GLY A 77 2.32 -13.42 -7.98
N GLN A 78 1.80 -12.69 -8.97
CA GLN A 78 0.36 -12.48 -9.14
C GLN A 78 -0.04 -12.41 -10.62
N PRO A 79 -1.21 -12.95 -11.02
CA PRO A 79 -1.83 -12.61 -12.30
C PRO A 79 -2.45 -11.21 -12.25
N GLU A 80 -2.95 -10.73 -13.38
CA GLU A 80 -3.78 -9.53 -13.41
C GLU A 80 -5.07 -9.71 -12.59
N GLU A 81 -5.57 -8.61 -12.02
CA GLU A 81 -6.76 -8.58 -11.16
C GLU A 81 -8.02 -9.06 -11.89
N ASN A 82 -8.13 -8.82 -13.20
CA ASN A 82 -9.26 -9.29 -14.02
C ASN A 82 -9.31 -10.82 -14.17
N ILE A 83 -8.17 -11.52 -14.07
CA ILE A 83 -8.06 -12.98 -14.19
C ILE A 83 -8.52 -13.64 -12.89
N TYR A 84 -8.20 -13.05 -11.74
CA TYR A 84 -8.61 -13.55 -10.43
C TYR A 84 -9.02 -12.39 -9.51
N PRO A 85 -10.29 -11.96 -9.58
CA PRO A 85 -10.74 -10.77 -8.87
C PRO A 85 -10.77 -10.90 -7.35
N TYR A 86 -10.55 -9.78 -6.68
CA TYR A 86 -10.70 -9.62 -5.24
C TYR A 86 -12.12 -9.89 -4.76
N ARG A 87 -12.23 -10.60 -3.63
CA ARG A 87 -13.51 -10.96 -3.00
C ARG A 87 -13.67 -10.21 -1.67
N PRO A 88 -14.21 -8.98 -1.68
CA PRO A 88 -14.22 -8.12 -0.49
C PRO A 88 -14.99 -8.70 0.70
N ASP A 89 -15.97 -9.57 0.44
CA ASP A 89 -16.89 -10.09 1.45
C ASP A 89 -16.55 -11.51 1.96
N SER A 90 -15.46 -12.12 1.47
CA SER A 90 -15.05 -13.49 1.86
C SER A 90 -13.74 -13.44 2.64
N GLN A 91 -13.84 -13.50 3.96
CA GLN A 91 -12.67 -13.50 4.84
C GLN A 91 -11.83 -14.78 4.71
N ASP A 92 -12.48 -15.90 4.39
CA ASP A 92 -11.89 -17.22 4.19
C ASP A 92 -11.31 -17.42 2.79
N ALA A 93 -11.51 -16.48 1.85
CA ALA A 93 -11.01 -16.57 0.48
C ALA A 93 -9.51 -16.91 0.36
N PRO A 94 -8.61 -16.43 1.25
CA PRO A 94 -7.19 -16.81 1.19
C PRO A 94 -6.94 -18.30 1.43
N LEU A 95 -7.83 -19.02 2.13
CA LEU A 95 -7.72 -20.47 2.32
C LEU A 95 -8.10 -21.26 1.07
N GLN A 96 -8.80 -20.63 0.11
CA GLN A 96 -9.28 -21.29 -1.09
C GLN A 96 -8.19 -21.29 -2.16
N ALA A 97 -7.81 -22.48 -2.63
CA ALA A 97 -6.83 -22.61 -3.70
C ALA A 97 -7.32 -21.93 -4.99
N PRO A 98 -6.51 -21.07 -5.62
CA PRO A 98 -6.85 -20.50 -6.92
C PRO A 98 -6.86 -21.60 -7.99
N PRO A 99 -7.65 -21.44 -9.07
CA PRO A 99 -7.57 -22.32 -10.23
C PRO A 99 -6.14 -22.44 -10.78
N SER A 100 -5.82 -23.57 -11.40
CA SER A 100 -4.54 -23.72 -12.10
C SER A 100 -4.51 -22.91 -13.40
N GLY A 101 -3.30 -22.54 -13.85
CA GLY A 101 -3.11 -21.91 -15.17
C GLY A 101 -3.40 -20.41 -15.24
N LEU A 102 -3.54 -19.72 -14.10
CA LEU A 102 -3.65 -18.25 -14.08
C LEU A 102 -2.30 -17.63 -14.48
N MET A 103 -2.25 -17.03 -15.67
CA MET A 103 -1.03 -16.51 -16.30
C MET A 103 -1.34 -15.23 -17.11
N PRO A 104 -0.35 -14.35 -17.34
CA PRO A 104 1.03 -14.42 -16.83
C PRO A 104 1.10 -14.10 -15.33
N LEU A 105 2.18 -14.52 -14.67
CA LEU A 105 2.47 -14.17 -13.27
C LEU A 105 3.57 -13.11 -13.21
N TYR A 106 3.23 -11.95 -12.65
CA TYR A 106 4.14 -10.83 -12.42
C TYR A 106 4.76 -10.95 -11.02
N ARG A 107 6.09 -10.91 -10.97
CA ARG A 107 6.89 -11.16 -9.76
C ARG A 107 7.75 -9.96 -9.41
N SER A 108 8.02 -9.82 -8.12
CA SER A 108 9.06 -8.94 -7.58
C SER A 108 10.00 -9.76 -6.71
N PRO A 109 11.13 -10.26 -7.24
CA PRO A 109 12.03 -11.13 -6.50
C PRO A 109 12.97 -10.38 -5.55
N SER A 110 13.05 -9.05 -5.64
CA SER A 110 13.97 -8.22 -4.87
C SER A 110 13.20 -7.30 -3.94
N ASN A 111 13.22 -7.61 -2.65
CA ASN A 111 12.45 -6.86 -1.66
C ASN A 111 13.39 -6.21 -0.64
N THR A 112 12.99 -5.07 -0.10
CA THR A 112 13.72 -4.34 0.94
C THR A 112 12.73 -3.84 1.98
N ARG A 113 13.08 -3.93 3.26
CA ARG A 113 12.24 -3.46 4.38
C ARG A 113 13.06 -2.61 5.34
N ALA A 114 12.41 -2.09 6.37
CA ALA A 114 13.01 -1.19 7.35
C ALA A 114 13.63 0.09 6.74
N LEU A 115 13.08 0.57 5.62
CA LEU A 115 13.48 1.85 5.05
C LEU A 115 13.07 3.00 5.98
N ALA A 116 13.99 3.91 6.25
CA ALA A 116 13.70 5.15 6.95
C ALA A 116 12.90 6.11 6.05
N LEU A 117 12.22 7.08 6.65
CA LEU A 117 11.41 8.05 5.91
C LEU A 117 12.24 8.85 4.89
N SER A 118 13.50 9.16 5.22
CA SER A 118 14.43 9.83 4.30
C SER A 118 14.70 8.98 3.06
N GLU A 119 14.85 7.67 3.21
CA GLU A 119 15.05 6.72 2.10
C GLU A 119 13.77 6.56 1.28
N VAL A 120 12.60 6.42 1.92
CA VAL A 120 11.29 6.43 1.25
C VAL A 120 11.17 7.68 0.36
N THR A 121 11.44 8.85 0.93
CA THR A 121 11.32 10.14 0.23
C THR A 121 12.31 10.23 -0.93
N ALA A 122 13.56 9.78 -0.75
CA ALA A 122 14.58 9.76 -1.80
C ALA A 122 14.19 8.84 -2.96
N LEU A 123 13.68 7.64 -2.68
CA LEU A 123 13.24 6.69 -3.70
C LEU A 123 12.03 7.23 -4.49
N VAL A 124 11.09 7.91 -3.83
CA VAL A 124 9.95 8.55 -4.51
C VAL A 124 10.42 9.66 -5.46
N ARG A 125 11.37 10.49 -5.02
CA ARG A 125 12.02 11.50 -5.89
C ARG A 125 12.72 10.87 -7.10
N GLN A 126 13.25 9.66 -6.96
CA GLN A 126 13.91 8.90 -8.03
C GLN A 126 12.94 8.17 -8.97
N GLY A 127 11.61 8.38 -8.84
CA GLY A 127 10.64 7.77 -9.75
C GLY A 127 10.14 6.38 -9.33
N ARG A 128 10.38 5.99 -8.07
CA ARG A 128 9.87 4.73 -7.50
C ARG A 128 8.63 4.95 -6.65
N ALA A 129 7.77 3.94 -6.58
CA ALA A 129 6.75 3.83 -5.54
C ALA A 129 7.34 3.04 -4.36
N VAL A 130 6.94 3.38 -3.14
CA VAL A 130 7.46 2.76 -1.92
C VAL A 130 6.31 2.48 -0.96
N GLY A 131 6.25 1.30 -0.37
CA GLY A 131 5.30 0.97 0.67
C GLY A 131 5.67 1.64 1.99
N VAL A 132 4.67 2.11 2.73
CA VAL A 132 4.84 2.62 4.10
C VAL A 132 3.85 1.93 5.01
N VAL A 133 4.31 1.50 6.19
CA VAL A 133 3.47 1.04 7.29
C VAL A 133 3.44 2.14 8.34
N ILE A 134 2.25 2.59 8.72
CA ILE A 134 2.07 3.65 9.72
C ILE A 134 1.12 3.22 10.82
N ALA A 135 1.33 3.73 12.04
CA ALA A 135 0.31 3.71 13.08
C ALA A 135 -0.85 4.63 12.69
N VAL A 136 -2.07 4.15 12.87
CA VAL A 136 -3.28 4.86 12.43
C VAL A 136 -3.64 5.97 13.42
N THR A 137 -3.89 7.17 12.91
CA THR A 137 -4.43 8.30 13.69
C THR A 137 -5.88 8.59 13.33
N LYS A 138 -6.55 9.46 14.08
CA LYS A 138 -7.89 9.93 13.70
C LYS A 138 -7.85 10.77 12.42
N SER A 139 -6.83 11.62 12.26
CA SER A 139 -6.69 12.45 11.06
C SER A 139 -6.52 11.64 9.77
N LEU A 140 -5.94 10.44 9.85
CA LEU A 140 -5.78 9.56 8.68
C LEU A 140 -7.11 9.15 8.06
N PHE A 141 -8.17 8.96 8.87
CA PHE A 141 -9.50 8.62 8.36
C PHE A 141 -10.18 9.77 7.61
N TYR A 142 -9.80 11.02 7.93
CA TYR A 142 -10.52 12.20 7.46
C TYR A 142 -9.55 13.27 6.90
N PRO A 143 -8.86 12.99 5.77
CA PRO A 143 -8.07 14.03 5.11
C PRO A 143 -8.97 15.23 4.76
N ARG A 144 -8.49 16.44 5.05
CA ARG A 144 -9.17 17.70 4.71
C ARG A 144 -8.49 18.32 3.50
N ASP A 145 -9.28 18.62 2.46
CA ASP A 145 -8.78 19.14 1.18
C ASP A 145 -7.61 18.31 0.59
N GLY A 146 -7.70 16.99 0.75
CA GLY A 146 -6.66 16.05 0.28
C GLY A 146 -5.38 16.04 1.11
N ILE A 147 -5.39 16.60 2.33
CA ILE A 147 -4.25 16.61 3.25
C ILE A 147 -4.63 15.92 4.57
N VAL A 148 -3.82 14.98 5.02
CA VAL A 148 -3.89 14.43 6.38
C VAL A 148 -3.27 15.44 7.33
N GLU A 149 -4.02 15.89 8.31
CA GLU A 149 -3.48 16.81 9.31
C GLU A 149 -2.54 16.10 10.28
N PHE A 150 -1.59 16.86 10.80
CA PHE A 150 -0.78 16.37 11.91
C PHE A 150 -1.67 16.05 13.11
N ASP A 151 -1.51 14.84 13.63
CA ASP A 151 -2.24 14.32 14.79
C ASP A 151 -1.22 13.50 15.57
N PRO A 152 -0.84 13.89 16.80
CA PRO A 152 0.16 13.16 17.57
C PRO A 152 -0.39 11.88 18.21
N TYR A 153 -1.70 11.63 18.13
CA TYR A 153 -2.35 10.53 18.84
C TYR A 153 -2.69 9.38 17.90
N VAL A 154 -2.09 8.21 18.18
CA VAL A 154 -2.40 6.97 17.51
C VAL A 154 -3.62 6.30 18.13
N ILE A 155 -4.36 5.55 17.32
CA ILE A 155 -5.31 4.55 17.80
C ILE A 155 -4.47 3.31 18.17
N PRO A 156 -4.52 2.84 19.43
CA PRO A 156 -3.72 1.71 19.88
C PRO A 156 -3.90 0.48 19.00
N ASP A 157 -2.80 -0.21 18.72
CA ASP A 157 -2.73 -1.49 18.00
C ASP A 157 -3.34 -1.48 16.59
N GLN A 158 -3.46 -0.29 15.97
CA GLN A 158 -3.93 -0.13 14.59
C GLN A 158 -2.80 0.33 13.68
N PHE A 159 -2.45 -0.51 12.73
CA PHE A 159 -1.44 -0.23 11.70
C PHE A 159 -2.06 -0.33 10.32
N HIS A 160 -1.53 0.45 9.39
CA HIS A 160 -2.03 0.48 8.02
C HIS A 160 -0.91 0.66 7.02
N ALA A 161 -1.01 -0.04 5.89
CA ALA A 161 -0.05 0.06 4.80
C ALA A 161 -0.63 0.87 3.63
N MET A 162 0.20 1.74 3.06
CA MET A 162 -0.13 2.60 1.91
C MET A 162 1.07 2.71 0.97
N VAL A 163 0.85 3.26 -0.23
CA VAL A 163 1.91 3.47 -1.22
C VAL A 163 2.30 4.95 -1.28
N ALA A 164 3.55 5.27 -0.95
CA ALA A 164 4.15 6.57 -1.20
C ALA A 164 4.55 6.71 -2.68
N MET A 165 4.07 7.77 -3.32
CA MET A 165 4.22 7.96 -4.76
C MET A 165 4.33 9.40 -5.23
N GLY A 166 4.47 10.35 -4.31
CA GLY A 166 4.77 11.74 -4.66
C GLY A 166 5.41 12.50 -3.49
N VAL A 167 6.06 13.61 -3.81
CA VAL A 167 6.65 14.54 -2.85
C VAL A 167 6.26 15.95 -3.27
N GLY A 168 5.99 16.80 -2.30
CA GLY A 168 5.71 18.21 -2.50
C GLY A 168 5.96 19.01 -1.23
N THR A 169 5.82 20.32 -1.30
CA THR A 169 6.03 21.23 -0.17
C THR A 169 4.80 22.08 0.07
N HIS A 170 4.47 22.33 1.33
CA HIS A 170 3.38 23.23 1.64
C HIS A 170 3.82 24.69 1.44
N ARG A 171 3.19 25.42 0.51
CA ARG A 171 3.64 26.76 0.07
C ARG A 171 3.84 27.80 1.17
N MET A 172 3.09 27.69 2.27
CA MET A 172 3.16 28.67 3.37
C MET A 172 4.16 28.30 4.46
N THR A 173 4.36 26.99 4.71
CA THR A 173 5.18 26.50 5.84
C THR A 173 6.49 25.91 5.37
N ASN A 174 6.66 25.71 4.06
CA ASN A 174 7.77 25.02 3.42
C ASN A 174 7.97 23.57 3.91
N GLU A 175 6.95 22.98 4.53
CA GLU A 175 6.99 21.63 5.08
C GLU A 175 6.84 20.59 3.96
N THR A 176 7.73 19.60 3.91
CA THR A 176 7.63 18.45 3.00
C THR A 176 6.37 17.65 3.29
N HIS A 177 5.68 17.24 2.24
CA HIS A 177 4.55 16.32 2.28
C HIS A 177 4.77 15.18 1.30
N ILE A 178 4.36 13.98 1.70
CA ILE A 178 4.44 12.77 0.88
C ILE A 178 3.03 12.43 0.40
N TYR A 179 2.87 12.19 -0.90
CA TYR A 179 1.60 11.78 -1.49
C TYR A 179 1.43 10.28 -1.33
N LEU A 180 0.41 9.89 -0.56
CA LEU A 180 0.09 8.49 -0.29
C LEU A 180 -1.17 8.08 -1.04
N ARG A 181 -1.12 6.89 -1.64
CA ARG A 181 -2.26 6.14 -2.15
C ARG A 181 -2.72 5.12 -1.12
N ASN A 182 -4.02 5.08 -0.90
CA ASN A 182 -4.66 4.20 0.07
C ASN A 182 -5.53 3.14 -0.63
N SER A 183 -5.86 2.08 0.10
CA SER A 183 -6.74 0.98 -0.29
C SER A 183 -8.14 1.09 0.33
N TRP A 184 -8.64 2.29 0.61
CA TRP A 184 -9.98 2.56 1.16
C TRP A 184 -10.97 3.11 0.12
N GLY A 185 -10.66 2.93 -1.18
CA GLY A 185 -11.49 3.37 -2.29
C GLY A 185 -11.39 4.86 -2.60
N ALA A 186 -12.03 5.26 -3.70
CA ALA A 186 -11.94 6.63 -4.25
C ALA A 186 -12.54 7.72 -3.34
N GLY A 187 -13.42 7.34 -2.41
CA GLY A 187 -14.04 8.28 -1.47
C GLY A 187 -13.10 8.76 -0.35
N TRP A 188 -11.95 8.11 -0.15
CA TRP A 188 -10.97 8.54 0.84
C TRP A 188 -10.06 9.63 0.27
N GLY A 189 -9.91 10.74 1.01
CA GLY A 189 -9.07 11.86 0.61
C GLY A 189 -9.46 12.46 -0.74
N ASN A 190 -8.47 12.68 -1.60
CA ASN A 190 -8.65 13.10 -2.98
C ASN A 190 -8.52 11.89 -3.92
N GLN A 191 -9.64 11.27 -4.29
CA GLN A 191 -9.68 10.11 -5.19
C GLN A 191 -8.79 8.96 -4.70
N GLY A 192 -8.89 8.60 -3.42
CA GLY A 192 -8.11 7.51 -2.80
C GLY A 192 -6.67 7.88 -2.45
N HIS A 193 -6.32 9.15 -2.48
CA HIS A 193 -4.98 9.65 -2.18
C HIS A 193 -5.01 10.85 -1.22
N ALA A 194 -3.94 11.07 -0.47
CA ALA A 194 -3.78 12.26 0.34
C ALA A 194 -2.31 12.64 0.51
N TRP A 195 -2.05 13.93 0.69
CA TRP A 195 -0.76 14.44 1.14
C TRP A 195 -0.65 14.28 2.65
N VAL A 196 0.45 13.70 3.11
CA VAL A 196 0.74 13.52 4.53
C VAL A 196 2.00 14.31 4.89
N PRO A 197 1.96 15.20 5.89
CA PRO A 197 3.11 16.00 6.27
C PRO A 197 4.23 15.09 6.79
N GLU A 198 5.47 15.43 6.44
CA GLU A 198 6.66 14.67 6.84
C GLU A 198 6.72 14.48 8.36
N ARG A 199 6.40 15.50 9.16
CA ARG A 199 6.37 15.38 10.63
C ARG A 199 5.37 14.34 11.16
N HIS A 200 4.28 14.09 10.43
CA HIS A 200 3.31 13.05 10.80
C HIS A 200 3.90 11.66 10.52
N LEU A 201 4.56 11.49 9.37
CA LEU A 201 5.25 10.24 9.04
C LEU A 201 6.47 10.00 9.94
N GLN A 202 7.22 11.03 10.31
CA GLN A 202 8.33 10.91 11.26
C GLN A 202 7.89 10.36 12.61
N LEU A 203 6.68 10.72 13.05
CA LEU A 203 6.16 10.28 14.34
C LEU A 203 5.51 8.89 14.27
N HIS A 204 4.85 8.56 13.17
CA HIS A 204 3.94 7.41 13.11
C HIS A 204 4.35 6.29 12.14
N MET A 205 5.30 6.53 11.23
CA MET A 205 5.77 5.50 10.32
C MET A 205 6.58 4.45 11.09
N GLN A 206 6.19 3.19 10.95
CA GLN A 206 6.85 2.04 11.55
C GLN A 206 8.00 1.56 10.68
N GLU A 207 7.75 1.36 9.39
CA GLU A 207 8.77 1.05 8.40
C GLU A 207 8.33 1.42 6.98
N GLY A 208 9.28 1.73 6.12
CA GLY A 208 9.10 1.72 4.67
C GLY A 208 9.58 0.39 4.07
N PHE A 209 9.02 0.02 2.94
CA PHE A 209 9.39 -1.19 2.22
C PHE A 209 9.26 -1.03 0.70
N ALA A 210 10.04 -1.79 -0.05
CA ALA A 210 10.01 -1.80 -1.50
C ALA A 210 10.04 -3.25 -2.00
N VAL A 211 9.46 -3.45 -3.18
CA VAL A 211 9.50 -4.70 -3.95
C VAL A 211 9.95 -4.38 -5.38
#